data_AF-A0A2E5IUK3-F1
#
_entry.id   AF-A0A2E5IUK3-F1
#
_cell.length_a   1.000
_cell.length_b   1.000
_cell.length_c   1.000
_cell.angle_alpha   90.00
_cell.angle_beta   90.00
_cell.angle_gamma   90.00
#
_symmetry.space_group_name_H-M   'P 1'
#
loop_
_entity.id
_entity.type
_entity.pdbx_description
1 polymer ?
#
loop_
_entity_poly.entity_id
_entity_poly.type
_entity_poly.pdbx_seq_one_letter_code
_entity_poly.pdbx_strand_id
1 'polypeptide(L)'
;MPSVRDIRRRIRSVENTGKVTNAMSLVAASKMRRAQMAVTQGRPYSEKMLQVITNLAAQPINDSGSVHPLLESRPVNNVGLLLIEPDRGLAGGLHSSINGSVGRFMGSLESNVSTICVGRKGREFLNRSGSHIVEFFTDLGDRPTLSETEQISSLVIQEYSNGNMDELYVAYAKFESTMSQKPVVEKLLPVEPAELTSAALSGYTYEPDPASLIDTLLPKFIAVQVYQAILESIASEQSARMVAMRSATDNAKSLGEELTLTMNKLRQDSITNELLDLVGGQMALEG
;
A
#
# COMPACT_ATOMS: atom_id res chain seq x y z
N MET A 1 8.18 29.24 33.81
CA MET A 1 8.31 27.76 33.84
C MET A 1 6.93 27.13 33.69
N PRO A 2 6.80 25.93 33.12
CA PRO A 2 5.51 25.24 33.05
C PRO A 2 4.98 24.99 34.47
N SER A 3 3.69 25.23 34.70
CA SER A 3 3.08 24.91 36.00
C SER A 3 2.83 23.40 36.15
N VAL A 4 2.68 22.91 37.38
CA VAL A 4 2.25 21.53 37.68
C VAL A 4 0.95 21.19 36.93
N ARG A 5 0.05 22.17 36.78
CA ARG A 5 -1.21 22.03 36.04
C ARG A 5 -0.98 21.77 34.55
N ASP A 6 0.00 22.44 33.94
CA ASP A 6 0.32 22.29 32.52
C ASP A 6 0.92 20.91 32.23
N ILE A 7 1.84 20.44 33.09
CA ILE A 7 2.41 19.09 32.96
C ILE A 7 1.32 18.03 33.14
N ARG A 8 0.43 18.19 34.14
CA ARG A 8 -0.71 17.26 34.33
C ARG A 8 -1.64 17.22 33.12
N ARG A 9 -1.89 18.36 32.46
CA ARG A 9 -2.67 18.41 31.22
C ARG A 9 -1.94 17.66 30.09
N ARG A 10 -0.62 17.81 29.99
CA ARG A 10 0.20 17.14 28.97
C ARG A 10 0.23 15.62 29.18
N ILE A 11 0.37 15.15 30.42
CA ILE A 11 0.28 13.71 30.77
C ILE A 11 -1.04 13.12 30.26
N ARG A 12 -2.18 13.74 30.63
CA ARG A 12 -3.50 13.27 30.15
C ARG A 12 -3.62 13.25 28.63
N SER A 13 -3.04 14.24 27.94
CA SER A 13 -3.03 14.28 26.47
C SER A 13 -2.22 13.13 25.87
N VAL A 14 -1.04 12.84 26.43
CA VAL A 14 -0.17 11.76 25.97
C VAL A 14 -0.80 10.39 26.26
N GLU A 15 -1.40 10.19 27.43
CA GLU A 15 -2.15 8.97 27.77
C GLU A 15 -3.32 8.72 26.81
N ASN A 16 -4.09 9.76 26.49
CA ASN A 16 -5.17 9.66 25.51
C ASN A 16 -4.64 9.31 24.12
N THR A 17 -3.52 9.90 23.71
CA THR A 17 -2.86 9.57 22.44
C THR A 17 -2.44 8.11 22.42
N GLY A 18 -1.83 7.60 23.51
CA GLY A 18 -1.44 6.20 23.65
C GLY A 18 -2.62 5.22 23.59
N LYS A 19 -3.77 5.57 24.18
CA LYS A 19 -5.01 4.76 24.06
C LYS A 19 -5.50 4.69 22.61
N VAL A 20 -5.48 5.81 21.90
CA VAL A 20 -5.91 5.87 20.50
C VAL A 20 -4.97 5.07 19.61
N THR A 21 -3.65 5.24 19.74
CA THR A 21 -2.67 4.49 18.95
C THR A 21 -2.75 2.99 19.24
N ASN A 22 -2.97 2.60 20.50
CA ASN A 22 -3.16 1.18 20.84
C ASN A 22 -4.41 0.60 20.17
N ALA A 23 -5.54 1.31 20.22
CA ALA A 23 -6.77 0.89 19.55
C ALA A 23 -6.57 0.78 18.02
N MET A 24 -5.89 1.77 17.41
CA MET A 24 -5.57 1.74 15.98
C MET A 24 -4.67 0.57 15.61
N SER A 25 -3.70 0.21 16.45
CA SER A 25 -2.83 -0.96 16.26
C SER A 25 -3.65 -2.25 16.22
N LEU A 26 -4.57 -2.45 17.17
CA LEU A 26 -5.45 -3.63 17.22
C LEU A 26 -6.40 -3.70 16.01
N VAL A 27 -6.96 -2.57 15.60
CA VAL A 27 -7.82 -2.50 14.41
C VAL A 27 -7.02 -2.84 13.15
N ALA A 28 -5.82 -2.30 13.01
CA ALA A 28 -4.92 -2.59 11.89
C ALA A 28 -4.53 -4.08 11.86
N ALA A 29 -4.22 -4.67 13.02
CA ALA A 29 -3.94 -6.12 13.13
C ALA A 29 -5.11 -6.98 12.61
N SER A 30 -6.35 -6.63 12.96
CA SER A 30 -7.55 -7.31 12.50
C SER A 30 -7.76 -7.15 10.99
N LYS A 31 -7.54 -5.95 10.44
CA LYS A 31 -7.63 -5.68 9.00
C LYS A 31 -6.53 -6.41 8.21
N MET A 32 -5.30 -6.38 8.69
CA MET A 32 -4.14 -7.08 8.11
C MET A 32 -4.43 -8.58 7.96
N ARG A 33 -4.88 -9.25 9.03
CA ARG A 33 -5.18 -10.69 8.99
C ARG A 33 -6.23 -11.02 7.91
N ARG A 34 -7.23 -10.16 7.75
CA ARG A 34 -8.28 -10.34 6.73
C ARG A 34 -7.73 -10.15 5.31
N ALA A 35 -6.94 -9.11 5.07
CA ALA A 35 -6.32 -8.88 3.77
C ALA A 35 -5.38 -10.04 3.39
N GLN A 36 -4.57 -10.54 4.33
CA GLN A 36 -3.72 -11.72 4.12
C GLN A 36 -4.50 -12.98 3.75
N MET A 37 -5.65 -13.21 4.39
CA MET A 37 -6.53 -14.33 4.03
C MET A 37 -7.04 -14.19 2.61
N ALA A 38 -7.46 -12.99 2.20
CA ALA A 38 -7.95 -12.73 0.84
C ALA A 38 -6.84 -12.95 -0.21
N VAL A 39 -5.63 -12.47 0.04
CA VAL A 39 -4.46 -12.71 -0.84
C VAL A 39 -4.18 -14.21 -0.95
N THR A 40 -4.07 -14.91 0.18
CA THR A 40 -3.74 -16.35 0.20
C THR A 40 -4.82 -17.17 -0.52
N GLN A 41 -6.10 -16.83 -0.37
CA GLN A 41 -7.20 -17.50 -1.05
C GLN A 41 -7.23 -17.22 -2.56
N GLY A 42 -6.72 -16.07 -3.00
CA GLY A 42 -6.67 -15.70 -4.42
C GLY A 42 -5.52 -16.34 -5.19
N ARG A 43 -4.41 -16.72 -4.53
CA ARG A 43 -3.20 -17.26 -5.20
C ARG A 43 -3.48 -18.48 -6.09
N PRO A 44 -4.20 -19.54 -5.62
CA PRO A 44 -4.47 -20.71 -6.45
C PRO A 44 -5.22 -20.37 -7.74
N TYR A 45 -6.11 -19.36 -7.70
CA TYR A 45 -6.86 -18.92 -8.87
C TYR A 45 -5.96 -18.26 -9.91
N SER A 46 -5.09 -17.34 -9.49
CA SER A 46 -4.14 -16.66 -10.38
C SER A 46 -3.09 -17.61 -10.96
N GLU A 47 -2.52 -18.50 -10.15
CA GLU A 47 -1.58 -19.52 -10.60
C GLU A 47 -2.21 -20.46 -11.63
N LYS A 48 -3.44 -20.93 -11.38
CA LYS A 48 -4.14 -21.81 -12.32
C LYS A 48 -4.51 -21.08 -13.62
N MET A 49 -4.93 -19.81 -13.53
CA MET A 49 -5.24 -19.00 -14.69
C MET A 49 -4.01 -18.76 -15.57
N LEU A 50 -2.85 -18.45 -14.97
CA LEU A 50 -1.59 -18.32 -15.70
C LEU A 50 -1.20 -19.62 -16.40
N GLN A 51 -1.38 -20.78 -15.75
CA GLN A 51 -1.13 -22.08 -16.39
C GLN A 51 -2.02 -22.30 -17.62
N VAL A 52 -3.32 -21.98 -17.53
CA VAL A 52 -4.26 -22.14 -18.64
C VAL A 52 -3.90 -21.18 -19.78
N ILE A 53 -3.59 -19.91 -19.49
CA ILE A 53 -3.15 -18.93 -20.48
C ILE A 53 -1.86 -19.38 -21.16
N THR A 54 -0.90 -19.88 -20.38
CA THR A 54 0.37 -20.39 -20.91
C THR A 54 0.13 -21.56 -21.87
N ASN A 55 -0.75 -22.51 -21.50
CA ASN A 55 -1.09 -23.65 -22.36
C ASN A 55 -1.84 -23.24 -23.63
N LEU A 56 -2.69 -22.21 -23.55
CA LEU A 56 -3.40 -21.62 -24.69
C LEU A 56 -2.45 -20.88 -25.64
N ALA A 57 -1.55 -20.07 -25.10
CA ALA A 57 -0.56 -19.30 -25.88
C ALA A 57 0.41 -20.21 -26.66
N ALA A 58 0.61 -21.45 -26.21
CA ALA A 58 1.44 -22.44 -26.88
C ALA A 58 0.71 -23.27 -27.95
N GLN A 59 -0.62 -23.14 -28.06
CA GLN A 59 -1.35 -23.80 -29.15
C GLN A 59 -1.11 -23.04 -30.47
N PRO A 60 -1.02 -23.75 -31.60
CA PRO A 60 -1.09 -23.10 -32.90
C PRO A 60 -2.45 -22.42 -33.03
N ILE A 61 -2.48 -21.09 -32.92
CA ILE A 61 -3.66 -20.28 -33.21
C ILE A 61 -3.84 -20.32 -34.73
N ASN A 62 -4.71 -21.21 -35.20
CA ASN A 62 -4.95 -21.39 -36.63
C ASN A 62 -5.59 -20.12 -37.24
N ASP A 63 -5.07 -19.71 -38.41
CA ASP A 63 -5.62 -18.78 -39.42
C ASP A 63 -5.81 -17.28 -39.13
N SER A 64 -5.65 -16.78 -37.90
CA SER A 64 -5.69 -15.33 -37.63
C SER A 64 -4.30 -14.85 -37.24
N GLY A 65 -3.48 -14.39 -38.18
CA GLY A 65 -2.09 -13.95 -37.96
C GLY A 65 -1.89 -12.74 -37.02
N SER A 66 -2.88 -12.35 -36.22
CA SER A 66 -2.80 -11.29 -35.22
C SER A 66 -2.60 -11.88 -33.82
N VAL A 67 -1.46 -11.56 -33.19
CA VAL A 67 -1.24 -11.81 -31.76
C VAL A 67 -2.26 -11.00 -30.96
N HIS A 68 -2.81 -11.58 -29.88
CA HIS A 68 -3.72 -10.84 -29.01
C HIS A 68 -3.02 -9.56 -28.51
N PRO A 69 -3.68 -8.37 -28.50
CA PRO A 69 -3.02 -7.12 -28.14
C PRO A 69 -2.25 -7.19 -26.82
N LEU A 70 -2.86 -7.73 -25.75
CA LEU A 70 -2.21 -7.90 -24.44
C LEU A 70 -0.99 -8.85 -24.40
N LEU A 71 -0.71 -9.62 -25.45
CA LEU A 71 0.50 -10.46 -25.60
C LEU A 71 1.53 -9.83 -26.55
N GLU A 72 1.13 -8.86 -27.37
CA GLU A 72 1.97 -8.26 -28.38
C GLU A 72 3.00 -7.32 -27.74
N SER A 73 4.28 -7.58 -27.99
CA SER A 73 5.38 -6.70 -27.60
C SER A 73 5.68 -5.71 -28.73
N ARG A 74 5.86 -4.44 -28.37
CA ARG A 74 6.06 -3.32 -29.31
C ARG A 74 7.17 -2.38 -28.84
N PRO A 75 7.73 -1.55 -29.74
CA PRO A 75 8.73 -0.55 -29.36
C PRO A 75 8.20 0.41 -28.29
N VAL A 76 8.98 0.62 -27.23
CA VAL A 76 8.54 1.33 -26.01
C VAL A 76 8.76 2.84 -26.13
N ASN A 77 7.70 3.60 -26.37
CA ASN A 77 7.72 5.07 -26.41
C ASN A 77 7.00 5.69 -25.19
N ASN A 78 5.91 5.06 -24.76
CA ASN A 78 5.11 5.49 -23.62
C ASN A 78 4.99 4.36 -22.60
N VAL A 79 5.42 4.60 -21.36
CA VAL A 79 5.32 3.63 -20.27
C VAL A 79 4.16 4.00 -19.36
N GLY A 80 3.28 3.03 -19.14
CA GLY A 80 2.21 3.08 -18.16
C GLY A 80 2.69 2.67 -16.77
N LEU A 81 2.28 3.38 -15.73
CA LEU A 81 2.51 2.99 -14.34
C LEU A 81 1.22 3.04 -13.53
N LEU A 82 0.74 1.88 -13.08
CA LEU A 82 -0.31 1.74 -12.08
C LEU A 82 0.32 1.81 -10.68
N LEU A 83 0.17 2.96 -10.01
CA LEU A 83 0.64 3.17 -8.64
C LEU A 83 -0.47 2.86 -7.63
N ILE A 84 -0.24 1.91 -6.73
CA ILE A 84 -1.18 1.55 -5.66
C ILE A 84 -0.61 1.99 -4.31
N GLU A 85 -1.20 3.02 -3.73
CA GLU A 85 -0.86 3.55 -2.41
C GLU A 85 -2.09 3.66 -1.48
N PRO A 86 -1.89 3.80 -0.16
CA PRO A 86 -2.97 4.02 0.79
C PRO A 86 -3.72 5.35 0.58
N ASP A 87 -5.00 5.36 0.92
CA ASP A 87 -5.75 6.61 1.11
C ASP A 87 -5.37 7.34 2.40
N ARG A 88 -4.95 6.59 3.42
CA ARG A 88 -4.73 7.09 4.78
C ARG A 88 -3.27 6.95 5.20
N GLY A 89 -2.77 7.94 5.94
CA GLY A 89 -1.44 7.91 6.52
C GLY A 89 -1.30 6.98 7.74
N LEU A 90 -0.33 7.33 8.60
CA LEU A 90 -0.02 6.63 9.85
C LEU A 90 0.46 5.17 9.64
N ALA A 91 1.00 4.87 8.46
CA ALA A 91 1.59 3.58 8.09
C ALA A 91 3.14 3.62 8.09
N GLY A 92 3.73 4.43 8.98
CA GLY A 92 5.19 4.61 9.04
C GLY A 92 5.79 5.10 7.72
N GLY A 93 6.93 4.53 7.34
CA GLY A 93 7.68 4.88 6.13
C GLY A 93 7.21 4.18 4.85
N LEU A 94 6.08 3.46 4.85
CA LEU A 94 5.62 2.66 3.71
C LEU A 94 5.51 3.50 2.42
N HIS A 95 4.75 4.60 2.48
CA HIS A 95 4.56 5.52 1.36
C HIS A 95 5.89 6.10 0.86
N SER A 96 6.79 6.51 1.75
CA SER A 96 8.10 7.03 1.34
C SER A 96 8.95 5.98 0.62
N SER A 97 8.84 4.71 1.04
CA SER A 97 9.55 3.58 0.42
C SER A 97 9.04 3.30 -1.00
N ILE A 98 7.71 3.26 -1.17
CA ILE A 98 7.06 3.09 -2.50
C ILE A 98 7.44 4.26 -3.41
N ASN A 99 7.24 5.51 -2.97
CA ASN A 99 7.57 6.71 -3.72
C ASN A 99 9.06 6.77 -4.13
N GLY A 100 9.95 6.32 -3.25
CA GLY A 100 11.38 6.21 -3.57
C GLY A 100 11.67 5.16 -4.65
N SER A 101 10.96 4.02 -4.63
CA SER A 101 11.09 2.98 -5.66
C SER A 101 10.53 3.45 -7.01
N VAL A 102 9.34 4.05 -6.99
CA VAL A 102 8.67 4.62 -8.17
C VAL A 102 9.49 5.74 -8.78
N GLY A 103 9.99 6.68 -7.97
CA GLY A 103 10.81 7.79 -8.47
C GLY A 103 12.11 7.30 -9.13
N ARG A 104 12.77 6.28 -8.55
CA ARG A 104 13.95 5.64 -9.19
C ARG A 104 13.60 4.94 -10.50
N PHE A 105 12.47 4.23 -10.53
CA PHE A 105 12.01 3.55 -11.74
C PHE A 105 11.68 4.56 -12.85
N MET A 106 10.87 5.57 -12.56
CA MET A 106 10.53 6.63 -13.51
C MET A 106 11.76 7.38 -14.00
N GLY A 107 12.72 7.66 -13.13
CA GLY A 107 13.98 8.33 -13.50
C GLY A 107 14.96 7.46 -14.30
N SER A 108 14.75 6.13 -14.35
CA SER A 108 15.56 5.22 -15.16
C SER A 108 15.05 5.05 -16.60
N LEU A 109 13.84 5.55 -16.88
CA LEU A 109 13.20 5.48 -18.19
C LEU A 109 13.52 6.75 -18.99
N GLU A 110 13.83 6.57 -20.27
CA GLU A 110 13.97 7.66 -21.24
C GLU A 110 12.62 8.03 -21.90
N SER A 111 11.64 7.13 -21.81
CA SER A 111 10.29 7.22 -22.37
C SER A 111 9.36 8.09 -21.52
N ASN A 112 8.26 8.58 -22.13
CA ASN A 112 7.24 9.30 -21.38
C ASN A 112 6.50 8.36 -20.43
N VAL A 113 6.28 8.79 -19.19
CA VAL A 113 5.56 7.99 -18.19
C VAL A 113 4.17 8.57 -17.95
N SER A 114 3.15 7.79 -18.26
CA SER A 114 1.75 8.07 -17.93
C SER A 114 1.33 7.21 -16.74
N THR A 115 0.69 7.82 -15.76
CA THR A 115 0.40 7.16 -14.47
C THR A 115 -1.09 7.01 -14.23
N ILE A 116 -1.49 5.87 -13.68
CA ILE A 116 -2.82 5.62 -13.12
C ILE A 116 -2.63 5.41 -11.64
N CYS A 117 -3.39 6.12 -10.81
CA CYS A 117 -3.18 6.08 -9.36
C CYS A 117 -4.37 5.44 -8.64
N VAL A 118 -4.09 4.54 -7.71
CA VAL A 118 -5.05 4.03 -6.73
C VAL A 118 -4.59 4.52 -5.37
N GLY A 119 -5.41 5.36 -4.74
CA GLY A 119 -5.21 5.92 -3.42
C GLY A 119 -4.75 7.38 -3.39
N ARG A 120 -5.17 8.10 -2.33
CA ARG A 120 -4.86 9.54 -2.15
C ARG A 120 -3.38 9.85 -2.00
N LYS A 121 -2.59 9.00 -1.31
CA LYS A 121 -1.16 9.27 -1.07
C LYS A 121 -0.33 9.24 -2.37
N GLY A 122 -0.63 8.30 -3.26
CA GLY A 122 0.02 8.22 -4.56
C GLY A 122 -0.31 9.44 -5.42
N ARG A 123 -1.57 9.90 -5.40
CA ARG A 123 -2.00 11.10 -6.12
C ARG A 123 -1.27 12.35 -5.62
N GLU A 124 -1.14 12.52 -4.30
CA GLU A 124 -0.38 13.62 -3.70
C GLU A 124 1.09 13.60 -4.15
N PHE A 125 1.71 12.42 -4.20
CA PHE A 125 3.08 12.26 -4.67
C PHE A 125 3.24 12.61 -6.15
N LEU A 126 2.40 12.02 -7.02
CA LEU A 126 2.46 12.21 -8.47
C LEU A 126 2.21 13.66 -8.90
N ASN A 127 1.27 14.34 -8.23
CA ASN A 127 1.04 15.76 -8.45
C ASN A 127 2.27 16.61 -8.08
N ARG A 128 2.95 16.26 -6.97
CA ARG A 128 4.14 16.98 -6.53
C ARG A 128 5.35 16.72 -7.42
N SER A 129 5.46 15.53 -8.03
CA SER A 129 6.51 15.22 -9.00
C SER A 129 6.24 15.78 -10.39
N GLY A 130 5.05 16.34 -10.65
CA GLY A 130 4.67 16.83 -11.98
C GLY A 130 4.41 15.71 -13.00
N SER A 131 4.11 14.50 -12.53
CA SER A 131 3.85 13.35 -13.39
C SER A 131 2.51 13.48 -14.11
N HIS A 132 2.40 12.95 -15.33
CA HIS A 132 1.14 12.89 -16.07
C HIS A 132 0.22 11.83 -15.44
N ILE A 133 -0.90 12.24 -14.86
CA ILE A 133 -1.91 11.35 -14.26
C ILE A 133 -3.07 11.22 -15.25
N VAL A 134 -3.27 10.02 -15.79
CA VAL A 134 -4.36 9.69 -16.71
C VAL A 134 -5.68 9.62 -15.95
N GLU A 135 -5.69 8.88 -14.85
CA GLU A 135 -6.88 8.70 -14.01
C GLU A 135 -6.49 8.38 -12.57
N PHE A 136 -7.39 8.66 -11.62
CA PHE A 136 -7.18 8.31 -10.22
C PHE A 136 -8.43 7.67 -9.58
N PHE A 137 -8.19 6.69 -8.72
CA PHE A 137 -9.21 5.99 -7.94
C PHE A 137 -8.92 6.14 -6.46
N THR A 138 -9.92 6.44 -5.63
CA THR A 138 -9.78 6.56 -4.17
C THR A 138 -10.93 5.88 -3.47
N ASP A 139 -10.81 5.70 -2.16
CA ASP A 139 -11.89 5.26 -1.29
C ASP A 139 -12.39 3.83 -1.57
N LEU A 140 -11.49 2.94 -2.05
CA LEU A 140 -11.74 1.49 -2.18
C LEU A 140 -11.96 0.79 -0.82
N GLY A 141 -11.61 1.45 0.28
CA GLY A 141 -11.72 0.91 1.62
C GLY A 141 -10.72 -0.22 1.91
N ASP A 142 -10.92 -0.93 3.02
CA ASP A 142 -10.01 -2.01 3.45
C ASP A 142 -10.41 -3.40 2.90
N ARG A 143 -11.49 -3.48 2.13
CA ARG A 143 -12.10 -4.74 1.65
C ARG A 143 -12.70 -4.57 0.24
N PRO A 144 -11.91 -4.15 -0.75
CA PRO A 144 -12.39 -4.11 -2.11
C PRO A 144 -12.77 -5.52 -2.57
N THR A 145 -13.79 -5.59 -3.40
CA THR A 145 -14.17 -6.77 -4.16
C THR A 145 -13.55 -6.71 -5.55
N LEU A 146 -13.49 -7.85 -6.25
CA LEU A 146 -12.98 -7.88 -7.62
C LEU A 146 -13.76 -6.91 -8.53
N SER A 147 -15.09 -6.88 -8.41
CA SER A 147 -15.95 -6.00 -9.21
C SER A 147 -15.68 -4.51 -8.97
N GLU A 148 -15.38 -4.10 -7.74
CA GLU A 148 -15.00 -2.71 -7.44
C GLU A 148 -13.65 -2.33 -8.07
N THR A 149 -12.79 -3.31 -8.37
CA THR A 149 -11.49 -3.09 -9.04
C THR A 149 -11.52 -3.26 -10.56
N GLU A 150 -12.63 -3.73 -11.13
CA GLU A 150 -12.76 -3.97 -12.58
C GLU A 150 -12.60 -2.69 -13.40
N GLN A 151 -13.01 -1.54 -12.87
CA GLN A 151 -12.83 -0.25 -13.55
C GLN A 151 -11.34 0.09 -13.74
N ILE A 152 -10.50 -0.26 -12.76
CA ILE A 152 -9.07 0.00 -12.78
C ILE A 152 -8.40 -0.90 -13.83
N SER A 153 -8.71 -2.20 -13.81
CA SER A 153 -8.14 -3.14 -14.78
C SER A 153 -8.64 -2.88 -16.20
N SER A 154 -9.92 -2.53 -16.38
CA SER A 154 -10.48 -2.20 -17.69
C SER A 154 -9.80 -0.98 -18.31
N LEU A 155 -9.54 0.07 -17.52
CA LEU A 155 -8.80 1.25 -17.97
C LEU A 155 -7.37 0.87 -18.39
N VAL A 156 -6.66 0.11 -17.55
CA VAL A 156 -5.30 -0.38 -17.85
C VAL A 156 -5.25 -1.17 -19.16
N ILE A 157 -6.21 -2.07 -19.36
CA ILE A 157 -6.35 -2.87 -20.59
C ILE A 157 -6.64 -1.95 -21.79
N GLN A 158 -7.53 -0.98 -21.65
CA GLN A 158 -7.92 -0.05 -22.70
C GLN A 158 -6.76 0.85 -23.14
N GLU A 159 -6.03 1.46 -22.20
CA GLU A 159 -4.87 2.31 -22.49
C GLU A 159 -3.78 1.55 -23.24
N TYR A 160 -3.54 0.30 -22.84
CA TYR A 160 -2.62 -0.57 -23.56
C TYR A 160 -3.16 -0.93 -24.95
N SER A 161 -4.39 -1.42 -25.05
CA SER A 161 -4.96 -1.93 -26.30
C SER A 161 -5.09 -0.84 -27.37
N ASN A 162 -5.29 0.42 -26.96
CA ASN A 162 -5.35 1.58 -27.85
C ASN A 162 -3.97 2.10 -28.30
N GLY A 163 -2.87 1.61 -27.72
CA GLY A 163 -1.51 2.07 -28.03
C GLY A 163 -1.11 3.37 -27.34
N ASN A 164 -1.83 3.79 -26.30
CA ASN A 164 -1.43 4.94 -25.48
C ASN A 164 -0.28 4.59 -24.53
N MET A 165 -0.17 3.31 -24.14
CA MET A 165 0.88 2.79 -23.26
C MET A 165 1.50 1.52 -23.87
N ASP A 166 2.78 1.56 -24.21
CA ASP A 166 3.49 0.47 -24.88
C ASP A 166 3.88 -0.67 -23.95
N GLU A 167 4.19 -0.32 -22.70
CA GLU A 167 4.39 -1.24 -21.58
C GLU A 167 3.65 -0.71 -20.36
N LEU A 168 3.22 -1.59 -19.47
CA LEU A 168 2.57 -1.18 -18.23
C LEU A 168 3.12 -1.92 -17.04
N TYR A 169 3.46 -1.15 -16.00
CA TYR A 169 4.00 -1.64 -14.74
C TYR A 169 3.02 -1.37 -13.61
N VAL A 170 3.01 -2.23 -12.60
CA VAL A 170 2.29 -2.03 -11.34
C VAL A 170 3.28 -1.82 -10.21
N ALA A 171 3.11 -0.73 -9.46
CA ALA A 171 3.92 -0.39 -8.30
C ALA A 171 3.08 -0.44 -7.04
N TYR A 172 3.48 -1.29 -6.09
CA TYR A 172 2.75 -1.49 -4.85
C TYR A 172 3.67 -2.01 -3.74
N ALA A 173 3.17 -2.07 -2.50
CA ALA A 173 3.88 -2.71 -1.40
C ALA A 173 3.52 -4.19 -1.29
N LYS A 174 4.48 -5.05 -1.65
CA LYS A 174 4.36 -6.50 -1.51
C LYS A 174 4.48 -6.91 -0.05
N PHE A 175 3.48 -7.68 0.40
CA PHE A 175 3.46 -8.20 1.76
C PHE A 175 4.36 -9.44 1.85
N GLU A 176 5.52 -9.33 2.51
CA GLU A 176 6.39 -10.47 2.79
C GLU A 176 6.16 -11.02 4.21
N SER A 177 6.13 -10.12 5.19
CA SER A 177 5.84 -10.47 6.58
C SER A 177 5.29 -9.27 7.34
N THR A 178 4.89 -9.51 8.59
CA THR A 178 4.42 -8.45 9.48
C THR A 178 5.45 -7.32 9.67
N MET A 179 6.74 -7.63 9.57
CA MET A 179 7.83 -6.66 9.78
C MET A 179 8.50 -6.21 8.47
N SER A 180 8.26 -6.90 7.35
CA SER A 180 8.85 -6.59 6.04
C SER A 180 7.75 -6.31 5.01
N GLN A 181 7.74 -5.11 4.47
CA GLN A 181 6.95 -4.73 3.30
C GLN A 181 7.91 -4.21 2.24
N LYS A 182 7.92 -4.84 1.07
CA LYS A 182 8.87 -4.52 0.01
C LYS A 182 8.15 -3.74 -1.09
N PRO A 183 8.58 -2.51 -1.43
CA PRO A 183 8.06 -1.85 -2.61
C PRO A 183 8.54 -2.63 -3.85
N VAL A 184 7.61 -3.00 -4.71
CA VAL A 184 7.90 -3.69 -5.97
C VAL A 184 7.35 -2.86 -7.12
N VAL A 185 8.03 -2.95 -8.25
CA VAL A 185 7.56 -2.44 -9.54
C VAL A 185 7.67 -3.62 -10.49
N GLU A 186 6.55 -4.22 -10.82
CA GLU A 186 6.47 -5.44 -11.62
C GLU A 186 5.78 -5.14 -12.96
N LYS A 187 6.23 -5.80 -14.03
CA LYS A 187 5.62 -5.63 -15.36
C LYS A 187 4.27 -6.35 -15.37
N LEU A 188 3.23 -5.65 -15.81
CA LEU A 188 1.87 -6.18 -15.92
C LEU A 188 1.46 -6.42 -17.38
N LEU A 189 1.85 -5.53 -18.30
CA LEU A 189 1.62 -5.69 -19.74
C LEU A 189 2.89 -5.35 -20.55
N PRO A 190 3.14 -6.05 -21.69
CA PRO A 190 2.41 -7.22 -22.17
C PRO A 190 2.49 -8.41 -21.21
N VAL A 191 1.50 -9.30 -21.27
CA VAL A 191 1.53 -10.57 -20.53
C VAL A 191 2.58 -11.45 -21.19
N GLU A 192 3.60 -11.84 -20.42
CA GLU A 192 4.63 -12.76 -20.86
C GLU A 192 4.24 -14.19 -20.41
N PRO A 193 3.89 -15.10 -21.33
CA PRO A 193 3.60 -16.49 -20.99
C PRO A 193 4.84 -17.14 -20.36
N ALA A 194 4.63 -18.00 -19.36
CA ALA A 194 5.74 -18.74 -18.78
C ALA A 194 6.34 -19.71 -19.80
N GLU A 195 7.65 -19.96 -19.75
CA GLU A 195 8.27 -21.00 -20.57
C GLU A 195 7.70 -22.38 -20.18
N LEU A 196 7.05 -23.05 -21.13
CA LEU A 196 6.56 -24.41 -20.92
C LEU A 196 7.71 -25.39 -20.93
N THR A 197 7.87 -26.14 -19.84
CA THR A 197 8.61 -27.39 -19.90
C THR A 197 7.75 -28.42 -20.64
N SER A 198 8.37 -29.25 -21.48
CA SER A 198 7.68 -30.20 -22.37
C SER A 198 6.78 -31.23 -21.66
N ALA A 199 6.90 -31.37 -20.34
CA ALA A 199 6.01 -32.18 -19.50
C ALA A 199 4.68 -31.48 -19.12
N ALA A 200 4.55 -30.16 -19.35
CA ALA A 200 3.42 -29.34 -18.93
C ALA A 200 2.38 -29.07 -20.02
N LEU A 201 2.61 -29.52 -21.27
CA LEU A 201 1.63 -29.50 -22.35
C LEU A 201 0.51 -30.50 -22.05
N SER A 202 -0.46 -30.08 -21.25
CA SER A 202 -1.64 -30.87 -20.93
C SER A 202 -2.56 -31.02 -22.15
N GLY A 203 -3.14 -32.21 -22.34
CA GLY A 203 -4.16 -32.49 -23.35
C GLY A 203 -5.51 -31.86 -23.04
N TYR A 204 -5.59 -30.53 -23.01
CA TYR A 204 -6.86 -29.82 -22.92
C TYR A 204 -7.58 -29.85 -24.27
N THR A 205 -8.90 -30.03 -24.22
CA THR A 205 -9.79 -29.72 -25.33
C THR A 205 -10.39 -28.35 -25.06
N TYR A 206 -10.30 -27.45 -26.02
CA TYR A 206 -10.74 -26.06 -25.89
C TYR A 206 -12.07 -25.88 -26.62
N GLU A 207 -13.05 -25.30 -25.94
CA GLU A 207 -14.37 -25.01 -26.49
C GLU A 207 -14.74 -23.55 -26.14
N PRO A 208 -15.22 -22.73 -27.11
CA PRO A 208 -15.46 -23.06 -28.52
C PRO A 208 -14.17 -23.19 -29.35
N ASP A 209 -13.16 -22.37 -29.11
CA ASP A 209 -11.84 -22.43 -29.74
C ASP A 209 -10.79 -21.72 -28.87
N PRO A 210 -9.47 -21.99 -29.06
CA PRO A 210 -8.41 -21.38 -28.26
C PRO A 210 -8.34 -19.84 -28.34
N ALA A 211 -8.65 -19.23 -29.49
CA ALA A 211 -8.57 -17.78 -29.66
C ALA A 211 -9.69 -17.07 -28.88
N SER A 212 -10.93 -17.54 -29.01
CA SER A 212 -12.05 -16.99 -28.24
C SER A 212 -11.83 -17.10 -26.72
N LEU A 213 -11.19 -18.18 -26.26
CA LEU A 213 -10.83 -18.34 -24.85
C LEU A 213 -9.73 -17.37 -24.42
N ILE A 214 -8.70 -17.14 -25.25
CA ILE A 214 -7.62 -16.23 -24.90
C ILE A 214 -8.13 -14.78 -24.77
N ASP A 215 -9.00 -14.36 -25.69
CA ASP A 215 -9.66 -13.04 -25.68
C ASP A 215 -10.46 -12.81 -24.40
N THR A 216 -11.05 -13.88 -23.84
CA THR A 216 -11.86 -13.80 -22.62
C THR A 216 -11.01 -13.92 -21.35
N LEU A 217 -9.96 -14.74 -21.37
CA LEU A 217 -9.16 -15.06 -20.19
C LEU A 217 -8.08 -14.03 -19.89
N LEU A 218 -7.45 -13.43 -20.89
CA LEU A 218 -6.40 -12.43 -20.68
C LEU A 218 -6.90 -11.19 -19.91
N PRO A 219 -8.04 -10.56 -20.27
CA PRO A 219 -8.60 -9.46 -19.48
C PRO A 219 -8.90 -9.85 -18.04
N LYS A 220 -9.43 -11.07 -17.82
CA LYS A 220 -9.73 -11.59 -16.47
C LYS A 220 -8.45 -11.80 -15.66
N PHE A 221 -7.39 -12.27 -16.30
CA PHE A 221 -6.09 -12.43 -15.67
C PHE A 221 -5.52 -11.10 -15.19
N ILE A 222 -5.55 -10.07 -16.05
CA ILE A 222 -5.14 -8.72 -15.65
C ILE A 222 -6.00 -8.18 -14.51
N ALA A 223 -7.32 -8.37 -14.56
CA ALA A 223 -8.21 -7.97 -13.47
C ALA A 223 -7.83 -8.64 -12.13
N VAL A 224 -7.50 -9.93 -12.17
CA VAL A 224 -7.07 -10.67 -10.98
C VAL A 224 -5.71 -10.20 -10.48
N GLN A 225 -4.75 -9.93 -11.37
CA GLN A 225 -3.43 -9.41 -11.01
C GLN A 225 -3.53 -8.05 -10.33
N VAL A 226 -4.30 -7.12 -10.91
CA VAL A 226 -4.55 -5.80 -10.31
C VAL A 226 -5.25 -5.95 -8.96
N TYR A 227 -6.28 -6.78 -8.86
CA TYR A 227 -6.98 -7.04 -7.60
C TYR A 227 -6.05 -7.62 -6.53
N GLN A 228 -5.18 -8.57 -6.89
CA GLN A 228 -4.20 -9.15 -5.97
C GLN A 228 -3.17 -8.11 -5.51
N ALA A 229 -2.65 -7.27 -6.41
CA ALA A 229 -1.75 -6.19 -6.05
C ALA A 229 -2.39 -5.19 -5.07
N ILE A 230 -3.68 -4.87 -5.25
CA ILE A 230 -4.45 -4.04 -4.32
C ILE A 230 -4.58 -4.71 -2.95
N LEU A 231 -4.95 -6.00 -2.90
CA LEU A 231 -5.06 -6.73 -1.63
C LEU A 231 -3.71 -6.87 -0.90
N GLU A 232 -2.62 -7.12 -1.64
CA GLU A 232 -1.27 -7.16 -1.07
C GLU A 232 -0.84 -5.80 -0.53
N SER A 233 -1.16 -4.72 -1.25
CA SER A 233 -0.91 -3.35 -0.80
C SER A 233 -1.68 -3.03 0.48
N ILE A 234 -2.97 -3.41 0.57
CA ILE A 234 -3.77 -3.25 1.79
C ILE A 234 -3.18 -4.07 2.94
N ALA A 235 -2.77 -5.32 2.71
CA ALA A 235 -2.15 -6.14 3.74
C ALA A 235 -0.86 -5.47 4.28
N SER A 236 -0.01 -4.96 3.38
CA SER A 236 1.20 -4.22 3.71
C SER A 236 0.92 -2.92 4.47
N GLU A 237 -0.10 -2.17 4.05
CA GLU A 237 -0.54 -0.94 4.71
C GLU A 237 -0.95 -1.19 6.15
N GLN A 238 -1.80 -2.18 6.38
CA GLN A 238 -2.30 -2.48 7.72
C GLN A 238 -1.18 -3.05 8.60
N SER A 239 -0.25 -3.81 8.03
CA SER A 239 0.94 -4.30 8.72
C SER A 239 1.83 -3.14 9.19
N ALA A 240 2.20 -2.26 8.27
CA ALA A 240 3.03 -1.09 8.56
C ALA A 240 2.36 -0.13 9.56
N ARG A 241 1.03 0.05 9.44
CA ARG A 241 0.24 0.83 10.41
C ARG A 241 0.22 0.20 11.79
N MET A 242 0.03 -1.11 11.89
CA MET A 242 0.06 -1.81 13.18
C MET A 242 1.41 -1.60 13.88
N VAL A 243 2.52 -1.77 13.16
CA VAL A 243 3.87 -1.58 13.69
C VAL A 243 4.09 -0.12 14.11
N ALA A 244 3.75 0.84 13.24
CA ALA A 244 3.90 2.27 13.53
C ALA A 244 3.07 2.70 14.75
N MET A 245 1.84 2.21 14.88
CA MET A 245 0.96 2.54 16.00
C MET A 245 1.40 1.86 17.30
N ARG A 246 1.98 0.66 17.24
CA ARG A 246 2.59 0.01 18.41
C ARG A 246 3.79 0.81 18.92
N SER A 247 4.70 1.20 18.03
CA SER A 247 5.82 2.08 18.38
C SER A 247 5.34 3.43 18.95
N ALA A 248 4.30 4.03 18.36
CA ALA A 248 3.71 5.27 18.89
C ALA A 248 3.11 5.09 20.30
N THR A 249 2.53 3.92 20.60
CA THR A 249 2.00 3.59 21.92
C THR A 249 3.11 3.47 22.96
N ASP A 250 4.20 2.79 22.61
CA ASP A 250 5.37 2.64 23.47
C ASP A 250 6.05 4.00 23.73
N ASN A 251 6.17 4.85 22.70
CA ASN A 251 6.68 6.21 22.83
C ASN A 251 5.79 7.08 23.73
N ALA A 252 4.46 6.97 23.60
CA ALA A 252 3.52 7.68 24.46
C ALA A 252 3.65 7.25 25.92
N LYS A 253 3.84 5.94 26.18
CA LYS A 253 4.06 5.42 27.53
C LYS A 253 5.34 5.99 28.15
N SER A 254 6.45 5.93 27.43
CA SER A 254 7.74 6.45 27.89
C SER A 254 7.67 7.96 28.19
N LEU A 255 7.06 8.75 27.29
CA LEU A 255 6.88 10.18 27.51
C LEU A 255 5.96 10.47 28.71
N GLY A 256 4.93 9.66 28.94
CA GLY A 256 4.06 9.77 30.10
C GLY A 256 4.81 9.54 31.42
N GLU A 257 5.71 8.56 31.46
CA GLU A 257 6.58 8.28 32.61
C GLU A 257 7.53 9.46 32.89
N GLU A 258 8.19 10.00 31.87
CA GLU A 258 9.08 11.15 32.00
C GLU A 258 8.36 12.42 32.50
N LEU A 259 7.18 12.71 31.93
CA LEU A 259 6.36 13.84 32.37
C LEU A 259 5.88 13.67 33.81
N THR A 260 5.63 12.44 34.25
CA THR A 260 5.23 12.14 35.63
C THR A 260 6.36 12.43 36.61
N LEU A 261 7.60 12.04 36.29
CA LEU A 261 8.78 12.38 37.09
C LEU A 261 8.96 13.90 37.17
N THR A 262 8.85 14.59 36.03
CA THR A 262 8.95 16.05 35.96
C THR A 262 7.87 16.75 36.80
N MET A 263 6.62 16.26 36.74
CA MET A 263 5.50 16.78 37.53
C MET A 263 5.75 16.62 39.03
N ASN A 264 6.25 15.45 39.46
CA ASN A 264 6.53 15.17 40.86
C ASN A 264 7.62 16.10 41.41
N LYS A 265 8.68 16.35 40.63
CA LYS A 265 9.73 17.31 40.97
C LYS A 265 9.19 18.73 41.12
N LEU A 266 8.45 19.23 40.11
CA LEU A 266 7.85 20.58 40.18
C LEU A 266 6.86 20.73 41.33
N ARG A 267 6.13 19.67 41.66
CA ARG A 267 5.22 19.65 42.81
C ARG A 267 6.00 19.78 44.12
N GLN A 268 7.11 19.07 44.27
CA GLN A 268 7.99 19.17 45.44
C GLN A 268 8.55 20.59 45.56
N ASP A 269 9.10 21.14 44.48
CA ASP A 269 9.64 22.50 44.45
C ASP A 269 8.57 23.55 44.83
N SER A 270 7.33 23.38 44.34
CA SER A 270 6.20 24.26 44.69
C SER A 270 5.85 24.18 46.18
N ILE A 271 5.78 22.98 46.76
CA ILE A 271 5.50 22.79 48.19
C ILE A 271 6.62 23.40 49.03
N THR A 272 7.88 23.20 48.65
CA THR A 272 9.03 23.77 49.35
C THR A 272 9.01 25.30 49.33
N ASN A 273 8.69 25.91 48.18
CA ASN A 273 8.58 27.37 48.08
C ASN A 273 7.40 27.92 48.90
N GLU A 274 6.24 27.27 48.87
CA GLU A 274 5.10 27.65 49.73
C GLU A 274 5.45 27.58 51.21
N LEU A 275 6.19 26.55 51.64
CA LEU A 275 6.66 26.44 53.03
C LEU A 275 7.67 27.54 53.39
N LEU A 276 8.61 27.85 52.50
CA LEU A 276 9.59 28.93 52.70
C LEU A 276 8.91 30.30 52.81
N ASP A 277 7.89 30.56 51.98
CA ASP A 277 7.11 31.80 52.03
C ASP A 277 6.33 31.93 53.35
N LEU A 278 5.72 30.82 53.83
CA LEU A 278 5.02 30.80 55.12
C LEU A 278 5.95 31.07 56.31
N VAL A 279 7.10 30.39 56.34
CA VAL A 279 8.10 30.58 57.41
C VAL A 279 8.70 31.98 57.36
N GLY A 280 9.04 32.48 56.17
CA GLY A 280 9.53 33.84 55.98
C GLY A 280 8.52 34.90 56.41
N GLY A 281 7.24 34.70 56.09
CA GLY A 281 6.15 35.59 56.51
C GLY A 281 5.94 35.60 58.03
N GLN A 282 6.04 34.44 58.70
CA GLN A 282 5.96 34.37 60.16
C GLN A 282 7.14 35.08 60.82
N MET A 283 8.38 34.83 60.34
CA MET A 283 9.57 35.48 60.89
C MET A 283 9.53 37.02 60.74
N ALA A 284 8.91 37.53 59.69
CA ALA A 284 8.72 38.97 59.47
C ALA A 284 7.70 39.62 60.42
N LEU A 285 6.85 38.83 61.10
CA LEU A 285 5.90 39.31 62.11
C LEU A 285 6.48 39.28 63.53
N GLU A 286 7.47 38.43 63.79
CA GLU A 286 8.14 38.27 65.09
C GLU A 286 9.32 39.23 65.30
N GLY A 287 9.81 39.88 64.23
CA GLY A 287 10.85 40.92 64.25
C GLY A 287 10.29 42.32 64.04
#